data_AF-A0A3C0EEI5-F1
#
_entry.id   AF-A0A3C0EEI5-F1
#
_cell.length_a   1.000
_cell.length_b   1.000
_cell.length_c   1.000
_cell.angle_alpha   90.00
_cell.angle_beta   90.00
_cell.angle_gamma   90.00
#
_symmetry.space_group_name_H-M   'P 1'
#
loop_
_entity.id
_entity.type
_entity.pdbx_description
1 polymer ?
#
loop_
_entity_poly.entity_id
_entity_poly.type
_entity_poly.pdbx_seq_one_letter_code
_entity_poly.pdbx_strand_id
1 'polypeptide(L)'
;WGDFRPSVTPLSETEGAGGEGGDSLLLGFLYVKGVGGAAATSIVQSRESGGPFSDLGNAMERTGLQREALENLVGAGAFDSLTPDRRSTLWEVGLRYRPHGYQQALPLPVEQDMAELPKQTEWEIMMDEYRTMQLHPKGHLMTMLRPHLGQEVLNSREVVDRPDGEVVTVAGIVIRRQRPLSKAVFLTLEDEFGHIPIAVWPQAFKKHRMDIKEPVLIIRGIISRREGTMNIVAQHIQGTQGLPHMPKARSWQ
;
A
#
# COMPACT_ATOMS: atom_id res chain seq x y z
N TRP A 1 13.88 19.31 28.39
CA TRP A 1 12.99 18.90 27.31
C TRP A 1 13.37 19.73 26.10
N GLY A 2 14.40 19.26 25.40
CA GLY A 2 15.11 20.01 24.37
C GLY A 2 14.51 19.78 22.98
N ASP A 3 14.47 20.86 22.21
CA ASP A 3 13.99 20.95 20.84
C ASP A 3 14.66 19.95 19.90
N PHE A 4 13.85 19.07 19.29
CA PHE A 4 14.26 18.29 18.14
C PHE A 4 13.70 18.97 16.88
N ARG A 5 14.59 19.56 16.07
CA ARG A 5 14.30 20.02 14.71
C ARG A 5 15.01 19.07 13.74
N PRO A 6 14.31 18.29 12.90
CA PRO A 6 14.97 17.52 11.86
C PRO A 6 15.46 18.48 10.77
N SER A 7 16.77 18.60 10.63
CA SER A 7 17.42 19.24 9.49
C SER A 7 17.27 18.32 8.28
N VAL A 8 16.55 18.76 7.25
CA VAL A 8 16.54 18.10 5.95
C VAL A 8 17.80 18.56 5.21
N THR A 9 18.82 17.70 5.17
CA THR A 9 19.95 17.88 4.25
C THR A 9 19.57 17.22 2.93
N PRO A 10 19.52 17.95 1.80
CA PRO A 10 19.29 17.34 0.49
C PRO A 10 20.45 16.38 0.18
N LEU A 11 20.14 15.15 -0.19
CA LEU A 11 21.12 14.26 -0.80
C LEU A 11 21.40 14.76 -2.22
N SER A 12 22.68 14.97 -2.50
CA SER A 12 23.20 15.52 -3.74
C SER A 12 22.75 14.75 -4.98
N GLU A 13 22.43 15.54 -6.01
CA GLU A 13 22.08 15.14 -7.37
C GLU A 13 23.08 14.14 -7.97
N THR A 14 22.57 13.05 -8.54
CA THR A 14 23.26 12.31 -9.59
C THR A 14 22.42 12.38 -10.85
N GLU A 15 22.96 13.08 -11.85
CA GLU A 15 22.40 13.29 -13.17
C GLU A 15 22.17 11.96 -13.93
N GLY A 16 20.99 11.84 -14.52
CA GLY A 16 20.58 10.72 -15.36
C GLY A 16 19.36 11.08 -16.22
N ALA A 17 19.62 11.84 -17.28
CA ALA A 17 18.85 12.00 -18.52
C ALA A 17 17.30 12.07 -18.48
N GLY A 18 16.77 13.30 -18.61
CA GLY A 18 15.74 13.59 -19.61
C GLY A 18 14.28 13.24 -19.28
N GLY A 19 13.74 13.84 -18.22
CA GLY A 19 12.30 13.99 -18.00
C GLY A 19 12.08 15.16 -17.04
N GLU A 20 11.11 16.03 -17.32
CA GLU A 20 10.81 17.23 -16.52
C GLU A 20 10.84 16.92 -15.02
N GLY A 21 11.66 17.68 -14.27
CA GLY A 21 11.96 17.45 -12.87
C GLY A 21 10.73 17.53 -11.98
N GLY A 22 10.10 16.37 -11.75
CA GLY A 22 9.16 16.19 -10.67
C GLY A 22 9.91 15.93 -9.38
N ASP A 23 9.69 16.79 -8.37
CA ASP A 23 10.12 16.52 -7.00
C ASP A 23 9.64 15.13 -6.58
N SER A 24 10.57 14.20 -6.43
CA SER A 24 10.28 12.81 -6.08
C SER A 24 10.62 12.57 -4.61
N LEU A 25 9.72 11.91 -3.89
CA LEU A 25 9.94 11.51 -2.51
C LEU A 25 10.40 10.05 -2.45
N LEU A 26 11.49 9.81 -1.73
CA LEU A 26 11.97 8.46 -1.44
C LEU A 26 11.36 7.96 -0.14
N LEU A 27 10.74 6.79 -0.20
CA LEU A 27 10.22 6.11 0.99
C LEU A 27 11.37 5.49 1.77
N GLY A 28 11.42 5.79 3.07
CA GLY A 28 12.39 5.17 3.96
C GLY A 28 12.07 3.70 4.24
N PHE A 29 13.09 2.90 4.54
CA PHE A 29 12.92 1.46 4.82
C PHE A 29 11.97 1.15 5.99
N LEU A 30 11.79 2.07 6.94
CA LEU A 30 10.88 1.91 8.08
C LEU A 30 9.40 1.82 7.68
N TYR A 31 9.04 2.22 6.46
CA TYR A 31 7.68 2.01 5.93
C TYR A 31 7.44 0.56 5.50
N VAL A 32 8.50 -0.24 5.32
CA VAL A 32 8.38 -1.63 4.91
C VAL A 32 8.17 -2.52 6.15
N LYS A 33 7.06 -3.26 6.15
CA LYS A 33 6.72 -4.21 7.20
C LYS A 33 7.88 -5.18 7.46
N GLY A 34 8.20 -5.41 8.73
CA GLY A 34 9.27 -6.34 9.13
C GLY A 34 10.68 -5.75 9.01
N VAL A 35 10.84 -4.53 8.48
CA VAL A 35 12.13 -3.82 8.44
C VAL A 35 12.21 -2.86 9.62
N GLY A 36 12.80 -3.33 10.72
CA GLY A 36 13.04 -2.51 11.91
C GLY A 36 14.24 -1.57 11.75
N GLY A 37 14.45 -0.69 12.73
CA GLY A 37 15.56 0.27 12.74
C GLY A 37 16.93 -0.37 12.57
N ALA A 38 17.20 -1.50 13.23
CA ALA A 38 18.46 -2.22 13.08
C ALA A 38 18.70 -2.74 11.65
N ALA A 39 17.65 -3.26 11.00
CA ALA A 39 17.72 -3.73 9.61
C ALA A 39 17.95 -2.55 8.65
N ALA A 40 17.20 -1.46 8.82
CA ALA A 40 17.37 -0.24 8.02
C ALA A 40 18.79 0.34 8.17
N THR A 41 19.30 0.43 9.40
CA THR A 41 20.67 0.89 9.67
C THR A 41 21.71 -0.03 9.04
N SER A 42 21.53 -1.36 9.14
CA SER A 42 22.43 -2.34 8.50
C SER A 42 22.52 -2.10 6.98
N ILE A 43 21.37 -1.92 6.31
CA ILE A 43 21.33 -1.63 4.86
C ILE A 43 22.14 -0.38 4.52
N VAL A 44 21.90 0.71 5.26
CA VAL A 44 22.56 2.00 5.00
C VAL A 44 24.07 1.90 5.26
N GLN A 45 24.48 1.36 6.41
CA GLN A 45 25.90 1.22 6.77
C GLN A 45 26.65 0.29 5.81
N SER A 46 26.05 -0.82 5.41
CA SER A 46 26.63 -1.72 4.44
C SER A 46 26.84 -1.00 3.11
N ARG A 47 25.86 -0.23 2.64
CA ARG A 47 25.97 0.59 1.41
C ARG A 47 27.05 1.68 1.53
N GLU A 48 27.13 2.37 2.66
CA GLU A 48 28.11 3.45 2.87
C GLU A 48 29.56 2.93 2.90
N SER A 49 29.78 1.77 3.51
CA SER A 49 31.12 1.17 3.65
C SER A 49 31.59 0.42 2.40
N GLY A 50 30.67 -0.21 1.65
CA GLY A 50 31.00 -1.05 0.49
C GLY A 50 30.52 -0.54 -0.86
N GLY A 51 29.96 0.67 -0.93
CA GLY A 51 29.35 1.24 -2.14
C GLY A 51 27.96 0.69 -2.49
N PRO A 52 27.41 1.02 -3.66
CA PRO A 52 26.13 0.47 -4.13
C PRO A 52 26.08 -1.06 -4.12
N PHE A 53 24.89 -1.63 -3.99
CA PHE A 53 24.71 -3.09 -4.15
C PHE A 53 24.71 -3.44 -5.64
N SER A 54 25.46 -4.46 -6.05
CA SER A 54 25.53 -4.91 -7.44
C SER A 54 24.35 -5.77 -7.85
N ASP A 55 23.86 -6.59 -6.92
CA ASP A 55 22.83 -7.60 -7.13
C ASP A 55 22.21 -8.01 -5.77
N LEU A 56 21.20 -8.88 -5.82
CA LEU A 56 20.52 -9.37 -4.63
C LEU A 56 21.47 -10.13 -3.70
N GLY A 57 22.35 -10.97 -4.23
CA GLY A 57 23.30 -11.77 -3.45
C GLY A 57 24.26 -10.89 -2.65
N ASN A 58 24.83 -9.89 -3.30
CA ASN A 58 25.69 -8.87 -2.68
C ASN A 58 24.98 -8.13 -1.56
N ALA A 59 23.71 -7.75 -1.77
CA ALA A 59 22.91 -7.11 -0.73
C ALA A 59 22.63 -8.05 0.46
N MET A 60 22.25 -9.31 0.20
CA MET A 60 21.97 -10.29 1.25
C MET A 60 23.20 -10.58 2.11
N GLU A 61 24.35 -10.81 1.47
CA GLU A 61 25.61 -11.11 2.16
C GLU A 61 26.08 -9.94 3.04
N ARG A 62 26.03 -8.72 2.50
CA ARG A 62 26.53 -7.53 3.20
C ARG A 62 25.63 -7.06 4.33
N THR A 63 24.32 -7.34 4.27
CA THR A 63 23.35 -6.79 5.24
C THR A 63 22.91 -7.80 6.29
N GLY A 64 23.02 -9.10 6.02
CA GLY A 64 22.63 -10.16 6.94
C GLY A 64 21.14 -10.13 7.33
N LEU A 65 20.29 -9.57 6.46
CA LEU A 65 18.87 -9.42 6.75
C LEU A 65 18.16 -10.77 6.91
N GLN A 66 17.16 -10.78 7.78
CA GLN A 66 16.27 -11.93 7.95
C GLN A 66 15.38 -12.10 6.72
N ARG A 67 14.95 -13.34 6.47
CA ARG A 67 14.15 -13.70 5.28
C ARG A 67 12.93 -12.83 5.08
N GLU A 68 12.14 -12.64 6.13
CA GLU A 68 10.90 -11.84 6.07
C GLU A 68 11.20 -10.39 5.65
N ALA A 69 12.29 -9.79 6.13
CA ALA A 69 12.68 -8.44 5.76
C ALA A 69 13.09 -8.38 4.27
N LEU A 70 13.84 -9.37 3.78
CA LEU A 70 14.20 -9.46 2.36
C LEU A 70 12.97 -9.62 1.47
N GLU A 71 12.09 -10.58 1.77
CA GLU A 71 10.87 -10.82 1.01
C GLU A 71 9.95 -9.59 1.00
N ASN A 72 9.86 -8.85 2.12
CA ASN A 72 9.08 -7.61 2.17
C ASN A 72 9.74 -6.44 1.44
N LEU A 73 11.08 -6.33 1.45
CA LEU A 73 11.79 -5.32 0.65
C LEU A 73 11.62 -5.57 -0.86
N VAL A 74 11.65 -6.84 -1.29
CA VAL A 74 11.35 -7.20 -2.68
C VAL A 74 9.91 -6.83 -3.02
N GLY A 75 8.94 -7.22 -2.19
CA GLY A 75 7.53 -6.87 -2.40
C GLY A 75 7.26 -5.35 -2.39
N ALA A 76 8.08 -4.58 -1.68
CA ALA A 76 8.02 -3.12 -1.63
C ALA A 76 8.70 -2.42 -2.83
N GLY A 77 9.44 -3.16 -3.66
CA GLY A 77 10.16 -2.62 -4.81
C GLY A 77 11.56 -2.07 -4.53
N ALA A 78 12.13 -2.34 -3.34
CA ALA A 78 13.46 -1.85 -2.98
C ALA A 78 14.57 -2.43 -3.88
N PHE A 79 14.31 -3.54 -4.57
CA PHE A 79 15.24 -4.25 -5.46
C PHE A 79 14.93 -4.09 -6.96
N ASP A 80 13.95 -3.25 -7.32
CA ASP A 80 13.51 -3.09 -8.72
C ASP A 80 14.62 -2.57 -9.66
N SER A 81 15.64 -1.90 -9.11
CA SER A 81 16.80 -1.42 -9.87
C SER A 81 17.89 -2.49 -10.06
N LEU A 82 17.86 -3.57 -9.27
CA LEU A 82 18.88 -4.62 -9.28
C LEU A 82 18.39 -5.91 -9.95
N THR A 83 17.08 -6.04 -10.17
CA THR A 83 16.46 -7.29 -10.62
C THR A 83 15.37 -7.04 -11.66
N PRO A 84 15.16 -7.98 -12.61
CA PRO A 84 14.24 -7.76 -13.72
C PRO A 84 12.76 -7.80 -13.32
N ASP A 85 12.39 -8.62 -12.33
CA ASP A 85 11.04 -8.73 -11.82
C ASP A 85 11.02 -9.26 -10.38
N ARG A 86 10.07 -8.82 -9.56
CA ARG A 86 10.01 -9.16 -8.13
C ARG A 86 9.71 -10.64 -7.87
N ARG A 87 9.06 -11.37 -8.80
CA ARG A 87 8.71 -12.79 -8.61
C ARG A 87 9.93 -13.68 -8.75
N SER A 88 10.77 -13.45 -9.76
CA SER A 88 12.07 -14.12 -9.86
C SER A 88 13.00 -13.75 -8.70
N THR A 89 12.98 -12.49 -8.25
CA THR A 89 13.75 -12.06 -7.07
C THR A 89 13.32 -12.79 -5.79
N LEU A 90 12.02 -13.00 -5.57
CA LEU A 90 11.53 -13.80 -4.44
C LEU A 90 11.95 -15.27 -4.53
N TRP A 91 11.98 -15.84 -5.74
CA TRP A 91 12.51 -17.19 -5.97
C TRP A 91 14.00 -17.27 -5.59
N GLU A 92 14.78 -16.29 -6.04
CA GLU A 92 16.21 -16.19 -5.75
C GLU A 92 16.49 -16.04 -4.24
N VAL A 93 15.71 -15.22 -3.52
CA VAL A 93 15.76 -15.16 -2.04
C VAL A 93 15.57 -16.56 -1.45
N GLY A 94 14.64 -17.34 -2.00
CA GLY A 94 14.39 -18.71 -1.58
C GLY A 94 15.60 -19.64 -1.72
N LEU A 95 16.30 -19.53 -2.86
CA LEU A 95 17.49 -20.31 -3.17
C LEU A 95 18.70 -19.91 -2.31
N ARG A 96 18.93 -18.61 -2.14
CA ARG A 96 20.10 -18.05 -1.45
C ARG A 96 19.98 -18.04 0.07
N TYR A 97 18.79 -17.82 0.62
CA TYR A 97 18.64 -17.56 2.05
C TYR A 97 19.05 -18.76 2.90
N ARG A 98 19.96 -18.53 3.85
CA ARG A 98 20.34 -19.50 4.89
C ARG A 98 20.25 -18.82 6.26
N PRO A 99 19.64 -19.45 7.27
CA PRO A 99 19.60 -18.88 8.62
C PRO A 99 21.01 -18.62 9.15
N HIS A 100 21.23 -17.43 9.71
CA HIS A 100 22.49 -17.07 10.35
C HIS A 100 22.73 -18.00 11.55
N GLY A 101 23.89 -18.68 11.59
CA GLY A 101 24.27 -19.60 12.67
C GLY A 101 24.94 -20.90 12.21
N TYR A 102 24.86 -21.21 10.92
CA TYR A 102 25.65 -22.26 10.28
C TYR A 102 26.76 -21.60 9.46
N GLN A 103 27.93 -22.23 9.43
CA GLN A 103 29.13 -21.91 8.65
C GLN A 103 28.90 -20.98 7.44
N GLN A 104 29.73 -19.95 7.27
CA GLN A 104 29.67 -19.03 6.12
C GLN A 104 29.49 -19.86 4.83
N ALA A 105 28.31 -19.71 4.22
CA ALA A 105 28.00 -20.42 3.00
C ALA A 105 28.91 -19.88 1.90
N LEU A 106 29.50 -20.78 1.12
CA LEU A 106 30.20 -20.38 -0.09
C LEU A 106 29.21 -19.65 -1.00
N PRO A 107 29.65 -18.58 -1.72
CA PRO A 107 28.82 -17.91 -2.72
C PRO A 107 28.61 -18.89 -3.88
N LEU A 108 27.54 -19.66 -3.81
CA LEU A 108 27.18 -20.61 -4.85
C LEU A 108 26.36 -19.90 -5.94
N PRO A 109 26.67 -20.14 -7.22
CA PRO A 109 25.81 -19.70 -8.31
C PRO A 109 24.43 -20.35 -8.17
N VAL A 110 23.38 -19.58 -8.45
CA VAL A 110 21.97 -20.01 -8.36
C VAL A 110 21.27 -19.97 -9.72
N GLU A 111 21.96 -19.50 -10.76
CA GLU A 111 21.42 -19.27 -12.09
C GLU A 111 20.83 -20.53 -12.71
N GLN A 112 21.41 -21.70 -12.40
CA GLN A 112 20.93 -23.00 -12.89
C GLN A 112 19.64 -23.46 -12.21
N ASP A 113 19.37 -22.96 -11.00
CA ASP A 113 18.20 -23.32 -10.18
C ASP A 113 17.06 -22.29 -10.31
N MET A 114 17.27 -21.23 -11.09
CA MET A 114 16.25 -20.22 -11.38
C MET A 114 15.15 -20.80 -12.27
N ALA A 115 13.90 -20.67 -11.85
CA ALA A 115 12.74 -21.05 -12.65
C ALA A 115 12.31 -19.89 -13.57
N GLU A 116 11.87 -20.23 -14.79
CA GLU A 116 11.15 -19.28 -15.64
C GLU A 116 9.73 -19.09 -15.11
N LEU A 117 9.50 -17.95 -14.46
CA LEU A 117 8.21 -17.60 -13.88
C LEU A 117 7.52 -16.52 -14.73
N PRO A 118 6.18 -16.55 -14.86
CA PRO A 118 5.47 -15.46 -15.52
C PRO A 118 5.72 -14.15 -14.77
N LYS A 119 5.81 -13.03 -15.48
CA LYS A 119 5.95 -11.72 -14.83
C LYS A 119 4.74 -11.40 -13.96
N GLN A 120 4.95 -10.63 -12.89
CA GLN A 120 3.83 -10.11 -12.11
C GLN A 120 3.03 -9.10 -12.95
N THR A 121 1.71 -9.16 -12.81
CA THR A 121 0.81 -8.12 -13.30
C THR A 121 0.90 -6.88 -12.42
N GLU A 122 0.51 -5.71 -12.94
CA GLU A 122 0.43 -4.47 -12.16
C GLU A 122 -0.47 -4.62 -10.92
N TRP A 123 -1.53 -5.44 -11.01
CA TRP A 123 -2.38 -5.78 -9.88
C TRP A 123 -1.61 -6.52 -8.78
N GLU A 124 -0.86 -7.56 -9.14
CA GLU A 124 -0.07 -8.34 -8.19
C GLU A 124 1.03 -7.48 -7.52
N ILE A 125 1.71 -6.63 -8.29
CA ILE A 125 2.70 -5.68 -7.77
C ILE A 125 2.06 -4.74 -6.75
N MET A 126 0.94 -4.10 -7.12
CA MET A 126 0.23 -3.20 -6.22
C MET A 126 -0.24 -3.92 -4.94
N MET A 127 -0.72 -5.16 -5.05
CA MET A 127 -1.14 -5.93 -3.87
C MET A 127 0.03 -6.26 -2.94
N ASP A 128 1.21 -6.58 -3.48
CA ASP A 128 2.42 -6.77 -2.69
C ASP A 128 2.88 -5.47 -2.00
N GLU A 129 2.76 -4.33 -2.66
CA GLU A 129 3.10 -3.03 -2.07
C GLU A 129 2.14 -2.64 -0.94
N TYR A 130 0.83 -2.86 -1.12
CA TYR A 130 -0.12 -2.69 -0.01
C TYR A 130 0.14 -3.69 1.12
N ARG A 131 0.54 -4.93 0.82
CA ARG A 131 0.88 -5.93 1.85
C ARG A 131 2.12 -5.53 2.66
N THR A 132 3.11 -4.93 2.01
CA THR A 132 4.41 -4.62 2.61
C THR A 132 4.49 -3.21 3.18
N MET A 133 3.90 -2.20 2.54
CA MET A 133 4.01 -0.78 2.91
C MET A 133 2.66 -0.11 3.22
N GLN A 134 1.53 -0.80 2.99
CA GLN A 134 0.17 -0.23 3.15
C GLN A 134 -0.14 0.95 2.21
N LEU A 135 0.62 1.09 1.12
CA LEU A 135 0.41 2.09 0.08
C LEU A 135 0.92 1.57 -1.28
N HIS A 136 0.54 2.24 -2.36
CA HIS A 136 1.06 2.01 -3.71
C HIS A 136 1.74 3.30 -4.20
N PRO A 137 3.07 3.34 -4.41
CA PRO A 137 3.76 4.60 -4.73
C PRO A 137 3.35 5.22 -6.06
N LYS A 138 2.90 4.40 -7.02
CA LYS A 138 2.55 4.84 -8.38
C LYS A 138 1.10 5.33 -8.52
N GLY A 139 0.30 5.31 -7.45
CA GLY A 139 -1.08 5.79 -7.52
C GLY A 139 -1.98 5.24 -6.42
N HIS A 140 -3.25 5.03 -6.75
CA HIS A 140 -4.27 4.60 -5.80
C HIS A 140 -4.99 3.34 -6.28
N LEU A 141 -5.35 2.44 -5.35
CA LEU A 141 -6.08 1.20 -5.67
C LEU A 141 -7.34 1.47 -6.51
N MET A 142 -8.06 2.55 -6.19
CA MET A 142 -9.29 2.89 -6.89
C MET A 142 -9.05 3.19 -8.37
N THR A 143 -7.87 3.74 -8.75
CA THR A 143 -7.53 4.01 -10.15
C THR A 143 -7.59 2.72 -10.99
N MET A 144 -7.13 1.60 -10.42
CA MET A 144 -7.15 0.29 -11.08
C MET A 144 -8.53 -0.34 -11.08
N LEU A 145 -9.34 -0.06 -10.04
CA LEU A 145 -10.71 -0.56 -9.94
C LEU A 145 -11.67 0.24 -10.81
N ARG A 146 -11.40 1.53 -11.07
CA ARG A 146 -12.32 2.46 -11.73
C ARG A 146 -12.87 1.96 -13.08
N PRO A 147 -12.06 1.38 -14.00
CA PRO A 147 -12.58 0.85 -15.26
C PRO A 147 -13.54 -0.34 -15.10
N HIS A 148 -13.48 -1.02 -13.94
CA HIS A 148 -14.32 -2.17 -13.60
C HIS A 148 -15.56 -1.76 -12.79
N LEU A 149 -15.65 -0.49 -12.38
CA LEU A 149 -16.84 0.07 -11.76
C LEU A 149 -17.79 0.58 -12.86
N GLY A 150 -19.09 0.47 -12.61
CA GLY A 150 -20.09 1.05 -13.52
C GLY A 150 -19.97 2.58 -13.59
N GLN A 151 -20.38 3.17 -14.72
CA GLN A 151 -20.32 4.64 -14.93
C GLN A 151 -21.17 5.43 -13.93
N GLU A 152 -22.12 4.77 -13.26
CA GLU A 152 -22.95 5.33 -12.20
C GLU A 152 -22.21 5.51 -10.86
N VAL A 153 -21.02 4.94 -10.71
CA VAL A 153 -20.22 5.01 -9.48
C VAL A 153 -19.35 6.25 -9.49
N LEU A 154 -19.80 7.28 -8.78
CA LEU A 154 -19.14 8.58 -8.71
C LEU A 154 -17.84 8.51 -7.90
N ASN A 155 -16.87 9.33 -8.30
CA ASN A 155 -15.69 9.66 -7.52
C ASN A 155 -15.95 10.85 -6.58
N SER A 156 -15.02 11.11 -5.66
CA SER A 156 -15.17 12.12 -4.61
C SER A 156 -15.30 13.53 -5.15
N ARG A 157 -14.66 13.87 -6.29
CA ARG A 157 -14.83 15.18 -6.94
C ARG A 157 -16.23 15.34 -7.52
N GLU A 158 -16.74 14.30 -8.18
CA GLU A 158 -18.08 14.32 -8.77
C GLU A 158 -19.18 14.43 -7.73
N VAL A 159 -18.98 13.86 -6.53
CA VAL A 159 -19.94 13.95 -5.41
C VAL A 159 -20.06 15.39 -4.89
N VAL A 160 -18.99 16.18 -4.91
CA VAL A 160 -18.98 17.55 -4.38
C VAL A 160 -19.96 18.46 -5.13
N ASP A 161 -20.15 18.25 -6.42
CA ASP A 161 -21.02 19.08 -7.26
C ASP A 161 -22.50 18.65 -7.24
N ARG A 162 -22.84 17.56 -6.54
CA ARG A 162 -24.21 17.03 -6.50
C ARG A 162 -25.10 17.71 -5.46
N PRO A 163 -26.37 18.04 -5.78
CA PRO A 163 -27.33 18.61 -4.84
C PRO A 163 -27.59 17.75 -3.60
N ASP A 164 -28.03 18.42 -2.53
CA ASP A 164 -28.54 17.77 -1.33
C ASP A 164 -29.78 16.91 -1.64
N GLY A 165 -29.89 15.74 -1.02
CA GLY A 165 -30.98 14.81 -1.26
C GLY A 165 -30.83 13.91 -2.50
N GLU A 166 -29.83 14.13 -3.35
CA GLU A 166 -29.59 13.26 -4.51
C GLU A 166 -29.12 11.86 -4.07
N VAL A 167 -29.60 10.84 -4.77
CA VAL A 167 -29.15 9.47 -4.59
C VAL A 167 -27.93 9.20 -5.46
N VAL A 168 -26.84 8.80 -4.83
CA VAL A 168 -25.56 8.53 -5.51
C VAL A 168 -25.02 7.16 -5.13
N THR A 169 -24.19 6.61 -6.01
CA THR A 169 -23.38 5.42 -5.73
C THR A 169 -21.93 5.85 -5.72
N VAL A 170 -21.18 5.47 -4.69
CA VAL A 170 -19.75 5.76 -4.53
C VAL A 170 -19.00 4.49 -4.20
N ALA A 171 -17.71 4.45 -4.50
CA ALA A 171 -16.83 3.36 -4.10
C ALA A 171 -15.50 3.89 -3.59
N GLY A 172 -14.89 3.18 -2.64
CA GLY A 172 -13.61 3.57 -2.09
C GLY A 172 -13.08 2.60 -1.04
N ILE A 173 -11.81 2.81 -0.68
CA ILE A 173 -11.13 2.10 0.41
C ILE A 173 -11.60 2.69 1.74
N VAL A 174 -11.99 1.84 2.69
CA VAL A 174 -12.36 2.30 4.03
C VAL A 174 -11.11 2.60 4.85
N ILE A 175 -10.77 3.87 4.97
CA ILE A 175 -9.61 4.34 5.75
C ILE A 175 -9.92 4.55 7.22
N ARG A 176 -11.22 4.71 7.57
CA ARG A 176 -11.67 4.95 8.95
C ARG A 176 -13.05 4.37 9.21
N ARG A 177 -13.22 3.79 10.40
CA ARG A 177 -14.50 3.31 10.95
C ARG A 177 -14.65 3.85 12.37
N GLN A 178 -15.71 4.61 12.62
CA GLN A 178 -15.99 5.18 13.94
C GLN A 178 -17.40 4.80 14.36
N ARG A 179 -17.54 4.43 15.63
CA ARG A 179 -18.84 4.20 16.26
C ARG A 179 -18.87 4.92 17.61
N PRO A 180 -19.19 6.23 17.62
CA PRO A 180 -19.37 6.99 18.85
C PRO A 180 -20.46 6.35 19.73
N LEU A 181 -20.67 6.89 20.93
CA LEU A 181 -21.73 6.43 21.86
C LEU A 181 -23.14 6.40 21.20
N SER A 182 -23.34 7.18 20.13
CA SER A 182 -24.52 7.12 19.26
C SER A 182 -24.60 5.79 18.49
N LYS A 183 -25.80 5.23 18.32
CA LYS A 183 -26.01 3.96 17.60
C LYS A 183 -25.55 3.94 16.12
N ALA A 184 -25.20 5.09 15.54
CA ALA A 184 -24.75 5.24 14.15
C ALA A 184 -23.25 4.92 13.98
N VAL A 185 -22.89 4.46 12.78
CA VAL A 185 -21.50 4.20 12.38
C VAL A 185 -21.10 5.21 11.31
N PHE A 186 -19.93 5.80 11.44
CA PHE A 186 -19.33 6.68 10.45
C PHE A 186 -18.18 5.96 9.76
N LEU A 187 -18.20 5.95 8.42
CA LEU A 187 -17.11 5.44 7.60
C LEU A 187 -16.50 6.62 6.85
N THR A 188 -15.22 6.53 6.56
CA THR A 188 -14.58 7.40 5.57
C THR A 188 -14.04 6.51 4.47
N LEU A 189 -14.60 6.67 3.27
CA LEU A 189 -14.03 6.08 2.07
C LEU A 189 -12.96 7.00 1.52
N GLU A 190 -11.93 6.43 0.92
CA GLU A 190 -10.90 7.12 0.16
C GLU A 190 -10.91 6.61 -1.27
N ASP A 191 -10.84 7.53 -2.21
CA ASP A 191 -10.66 7.24 -3.61
C ASP A 191 -9.44 7.99 -4.18
N GLU A 192 -9.27 7.97 -5.49
CA GLU A 192 -8.13 8.56 -6.20
C GLU A 192 -7.97 10.06 -5.94
N PHE A 193 -9.04 10.76 -5.53
CA PHE A 193 -9.05 12.21 -5.45
C PHE A 193 -9.32 12.74 -4.05
N GLY A 194 -9.84 11.93 -3.14
CA GLY A 194 -10.09 12.37 -1.77
C GLY A 194 -10.99 11.46 -0.95
N HIS A 195 -11.60 12.06 0.07
CA HIS A 195 -12.37 11.34 1.07
C HIS A 195 -13.88 11.54 0.88
N ILE A 196 -14.64 10.48 1.11
CA ILE A 196 -16.10 10.48 1.06
C ILE A 196 -16.63 10.05 2.43
N PRO A 197 -17.13 11.00 3.25
CA PRO A 197 -17.72 10.69 4.55
C PRO A 197 -19.07 9.98 4.39
N ILE A 198 -19.23 8.86 5.09
CA ILE A 198 -20.45 8.03 5.03
C ILE A 198 -21.05 7.91 6.43
N ALA A 199 -22.35 8.15 6.53
CA ALA A 199 -23.15 7.88 7.73
C ALA A 199 -23.98 6.62 7.55
N VAL A 200 -23.85 5.67 8.48
CA VAL A 200 -24.58 4.40 8.48
C VAL A 200 -25.47 4.32 9.71
N TRP A 201 -26.77 4.45 9.51
CA TRP A 201 -27.75 4.34 10.58
C TRP A 201 -27.90 2.91 11.11
N PRO A 202 -28.44 2.71 12.34
CA PRO A 202 -28.48 1.40 12.99
C PRO A 202 -29.17 0.30 12.17
N GLN A 203 -30.22 0.64 11.42
CA GLN A 203 -30.94 -0.30 10.57
C GLN A 203 -30.08 -0.78 9.39
N ALA A 204 -29.41 0.16 8.69
CA ALA A 204 -28.49 -0.17 7.61
C ALA A 204 -27.29 -0.97 8.13
N PHE A 205 -26.73 -0.59 9.27
CA PHE A 205 -25.62 -1.31 9.91
C PHE A 205 -25.99 -2.76 10.24
N LYS A 206 -27.17 -2.99 10.85
CA LYS A 206 -27.63 -4.36 11.19
C LYS A 206 -27.75 -5.25 9.95
N LYS A 207 -28.20 -4.68 8.83
CA LYS A 207 -28.36 -5.37 7.55
C LYS A 207 -27.02 -5.69 6.88
N HIS A 208 -26.09 -4.72 6.87
CA HIS A 208 -24.84 -4.79 6.11
C HIS A 208 -23.60 -5.02 6.97
N ARG A 209 -23.76 -5.61 8.16
CA ARG A 209 -22.68 -5.77 9.15
C ARG A 209 -21.47 -6.56 8.66
N MET A 210 -21.66 -7.45 7.69
CA MET A 210 -20.57 -8.25 7.11
C MET A 210 -19.85 -7.44 6.04
N ASP A 211 -20.61 -6.81 5.14
CA ASP A 211 -20.08 -5.96 4.08
C ASP A 211 -19.20 -4.83 4.62
N ILE A 212 -19.63 -4.15 5.69
CA ILE A 212 -18.90 -3.01 6.28
C ILE A 212 -17.49 -3.37 6.77
N LYS A 213 -17.21 -4.66 7.02
CA LYS A 213 -15.87 -5.13 7.42
C LYS A 213 -14.90 -5.20 6.25
N GLU A 214 -15.39 -5.23 5.01
CA GLU A 214 -14.56 -5.31 3.82
C GLU A 214 -13.73 -4.03 3.64
N PRO A 215 -12.50 -4.14 3.10
CA PRO A 215 -11.60 -3.01 2.94
C PRO A 215 -12.08 -2.03 1.88
N VAL A 216 -12.80 -2.50 0.86
CA VAL A 216 -13.35 -1.70 -0.24
C VAL A 216 -14.87 -1.88 -0.24
N LEU A 217 -15.59 -0.76 -0.29
CA LEU A 217 -17.04 -0.74 -0.29
C LEU A 217 -17.57 -0.01 -1.50
N ILE A 218 -18.68 -0.50 -2.03
CA ILE A 218 -19.57 0.22 -2.94
C ILE A 218 -20.82 0.57 -2.15
N ILE A 219 -21.14 1.87 -2.08
CA ILE A 219 -22.22 2.40 -1.23
C ILE A 219 -23.16 3.22 -2.09
N ARG A 220 -24.43 2.81 -2.11
CA ARG A 220 -25.53 3.64 -2.62
C ARG A 220 -26.21 4.33 -1.45
N GLY A 221 -26.35 5.64 -1.54
CA GLY A 221 -26.88 6.46 -0.45
C GLY A 221 -27.41 7.80 -0.92
N ILE A 222 -27.87 8.59 0.04
CA ILE A 222 -28.40 9.94 -0.19
C ILE A 222 -27.38 10.95 0.30
N ILE A 223 -27.07 11.96 -0.52
CA ILE A 223 -26.26 13.10 -0.10
C ILE A 223 -27.03 13.89 0.96
N SER A 224 -26.37 14.17 2.08
CA SER A 224 -26.89 15.00 3.17
C SER A 224 -25.87 16.10 3.48
N ARG A 225 -26.26 17.35 3.25
CA ARG A 225 -25.50 18.55 3.60
C ARG A 225 -26.12 19.20 4.82
N ARG A 226 -25.43 19.13 5.96
CA ARG A 226 -25.89 19.74 7.22
C ARG A 226 -24.76 20.52 7.86
N GLU A 227 -25.05 21.75 8.30
CA GLU A 227 -24.12 22.59 9.07
C GLU A 227 -22.74 22.73 8.39
N GLY A 228 -22.72 22.83 7.05
CA GLY A 228 -21.48 22.96 6.28
C GLY A 228 -20.70 21.66 6.05
N THR A 229 -21.18 20.52 6.56
CA THR A 229 -20.59 19.19 6.32
C THR A 229 -21.38 18.41 5.29
N MET A 230 -20.68 17.72 4.38
CA MET A 230 -21.26 16.79 3.43
C MET A 230 -20.99 15.35 3.89
N ASN A 231 -22.05 14.54 3.94
CA ASN A 231 -21.94 13.10 4.11
C ASN A 231 -22.92 12.38 3.18
N ILE A 232 -22.67 11.10 2.95
CA ILE A 232 -23.62 10.21 2.27
C ILE A 232 -24.26 9.31 3.32
N VAL A 233 -25.58 9.37 3.43
CA VAL A 233 -26.37 8.47 4.26
C VAL A 233 -26.54 7.15 3.51
N ALA A 234 -25.86 6.11 3.96
CA ALA A 234 -25.86 4.81 3.31
C ALA A 234 -27.23 4.13 3.37
N GLN A 235 -27.72 3.68 2.20
CA GLN A 235 -28.95 2.89 2.07
C GLN A 235 -28.64 1.44 1.72
N HIS A 236 -27.68 1.23 0.83
CA HIS A 236 -27.19 -0.09 0.42
C HIS A 236 -25.67 -0.09 0.45
N ILE A 237 -25.10 -1.12 1.06
CA ILE A 237 -23.65 -1.29 1.19
C ILE A 237 -23.32 -2.67 0.64
N GLN A 238 -22.38 -2.71 -0.29
CA GLN A 238 -21.86 -3.94 -0.86
C GLN A 238 -20.35 -3.96 -0.67
N GLY A 239 -19.84 -5.00 -0.02
CA GLY A 239 -18.42 -5.28 0.01
C GLY A 239 -17.98 -5.96 -1.29
N THR A 240 -16.71 -5.83 -1.65
CA THR A 240 -16.13 -6.47 -2.84
C THR A 240 -15.91 -7.99 -2.66
N GLN A 241 -16.83 -8.70 -1.99
CA GLN A 241 -16.68 -10.11 -1.64
C GLN A 241 -16.13 -10.90 -2.84
N GLY A 242 -14.89 -11.38 -2.73
CA GLY A 242 -14.26 -12.22 -3.75
C GLY A 242 -13.20 -11.59 -4.65
N LEU A 243 -12.75 -10.33 -4.45
CA LEU A 243 -11.52 -9.88 -5.10
C LEU A 243 -10.30 -10.45 -4.34
N PRO A 244 -9.50 -11.36 -4.95
CA PRO A 244 -8.37 -11.97 -4.29
C PRO A 244 -7.31 -10.90 -3.96
N HIS A 245 -6.61 -11.09 -2.85
CA HIS A 245 -5.46 -10.29 -2.40
C HIS A 245 -5.74 -8.83 -1.96
N MET A 246 -6.99 -8.45 -1.70
CA MET A 246 -7.30 -7.10 -1.22
C MET A 246 -6.54 -6.70 0.07
N PRO A 247 -6.14 -5.42 0.22
CA PRO A 247 -5.49 -4.93 1.44
C PRO A 247 -6.38 -5.17 2.66
N LYS A 248 -5.79 -5.51 3.80
CA LYS A 248 -6.56 -5.75 5.02
C LYS A 248 -7.28 -4.47 5.46
N ALA A 249 -8.55 -4.61 5.83
CA ALA A 249 -9.32 -3.50 6.37
C ALA A 249 -8.69 -2.96 7.67
N ARG A 250 -8.62 -1.64 7.81
CA ARG A 250 -8.28 -1.01 9.08
C ARG A 250 -9.37 -1.31 10.11
N SER A 251 -8.97 -1.94 11.21
CA SER A 251 -9.84 -2.36 12.31
C SER A 251 -10.53 -1.17 12.98
N TRP A 252 -11.66 -1.45 13.63
CA TRP A 252 -12.39 -0.53 14.49
C TRP A 252 -11.44 0.02 15.59
N GLN A 253 -11.32 1.34 15.68
CA GLN A 253 -10.73 2.03 16.83
C GLN A 253 -11.79 2.91 17.47
#